data_AF-A0A4U9I7J9-F1
#
_entry.id   AF-A0A4U9I7J9-F1
#
_cell.length_a   1.000
_cell.length_b   1.000
_cell.length_c   1.000
_cell.angle_alpha   90.00
_cell.angle_beta   90.00
_cell.angle_gamma   90.00
#
_symmetry.space_group_name_H-M   'P 1'
#
loop_
_entity.id
_entity.type
_entity.pdbx_description
1 polymer ?
#
loop_
_entity_poly.entity_id
_entity_poly.type
_entity_poly.pdbx_seq_one_letter_code
_entity_poly.pdbx_strand_id
1 'polypeptide(L)' 'MSLDINQIALHQLIKRDEQTLELVLRDSLLEPTPTAVDMIAELHRVLQR' A
#
# COMPACT_ATOMS: atom_id res chain seq x y z
N MET A 1 12.00 -20.55 -2.08
CA MET A 1 11.70 -19.58 -3.15
C MET A 1 11.52 -18.24 -2.46
N SER A 2 12.49 -17.33 -2.62
CA SER A 2 12.43 -15.97 -2.03
C SER A 2 11.53 -15.12 -2.92
N LEU A 3 10.52 -14.47 -2.34
CA LEU A 3 9.66 -13.54 -3.05
C LEU A 3 10.35 -12.16 -3.05
N ASP A 4 11.01 -11.79 -4.15
CA ASP A 4 11.62 -10.45 -4.29
C ASP A 4 10.55 -9.43 -4.72
N ILE A 5 9.97 -8.75 -3.73
CA ILE A 5 9.03 -7.65 -3.96
C ILE A 5 9.84 -6.39 -4.27
N ASN A 6 10.05 -6.12 -5.56
CA ASN A 6 10.76 -4.93 -6.01
C ASN A 6 9.91 -3.66 -5.88
N GLN A 7 8.57 -3.78 -5.97
CA GLN A 7 7.62 -2.65 -5.95
C GLN A 7 6.26 -3.08 -5.41
N ILE A 8 5.69 -2.27 -4.50
CA ILE A 8 4.29 -2.42 -4.04
C ILE A 8 3.48 -1.28 -4.65
N ALA A 9 2.54 -1.61 -5.54
CA ALA A 9 1.57 -0.66 -6.07
C ALA A 9 0.40 -0.54 -5.08
N LEU A 10 0.40 0.53 -4.27
CA LEU A 10 -0.70 0.84 -3.36
C LEU A 10 -1.85 1.48 -4.13
N HIS A 11 -2.95 0.75 -4.24
CA HIS A 11 -4.18 1.27 -4.81
C HIS A 11 -4.95 1.97 -3.68
N GLN A 12 -5.22 3.26 -3.82
CA GLN A 12 -5.95 3.99 -2.80
C GLN A 12 -7.45 3.70 -2.95
N LEU A 13 -8.06 3.17 -1.90
CA LEU A 13 -9.51 3.09 -1.78
C LEU A 13 -10.01 4.38 -1.12
N ILE A 14 -10.66 5.24 -1.89
CA ILE A 14 -11.27 6.47 -1.41
C ILE A 14 -12.74 6.19 -1.13
N LYS A 15 -13.13 6.26 0.14
CA LYS A 15 -14.55 6.24 0.51
C LYS A 15 -15.18 7.58 0.12
N ARG A 16 -16.04 7.58 -0.91
CA ARG A 16 -16.73 8.77 -1.39
C ARG A 16 -17.99 9.04 -0.57
N ASP A 17 -18.72 7.98 -0.25
CA ASP A 17 -19.91 8.03 0.61
C ASP A 17 -20.05 6.69 1.37
N GLU A 18 -21.18 6.47 2.03
CA GLU A 18 -21.43 5.27 2.85
C GLU A 18 -21.41 3.96 2.06
N GLN A 19 -21.71 4.00 0.76
CA GLN A 19 -21.85 2.82 -0.10
C GLN A 19 -20.85 2.79 -1.25
N THR A 20 -20.14 3.89 -1.51
CA THR A 20 -19.25 4.03 -2.65
C THR A 20 -17.78 4.12 -2.23
N LEU A 21 -17.01 3.12 -2.69
CA LEU A 21 -15.56 3.12 -2.66
C LEU A 21 -15.03 3.33 -4.08
N GLU A 22 -14.11 4.28 -4.25
CA GLU A 22 -13.42 4.51 -5.50
C GLU A 22 -11.99 3.99 -5.39
N LEU A 23 -11.58 3.17 -6.37
CA LEU A 23 -10.21 2.68 -6.45
C LEU A 23 -9.40 3.60 -7.37
N VAL A 24 -8.42 4.30 -6.80
CA VAL A 24 -7.49 5.13 -7.56
C VAL A 24 -6.17 4.38 -7.72
N LEU A 25 -5.85 4.09 -8.98
CA LEU A 25 -4.52 3.69 -9.41
C LEU A 25 -3.64 4.93 -9.40
N ARG A 26 -2.59 4.92 -8.57
CA ARG A 26 -1.60 5.99 -8.62
C ARG A 26 -0.52 5.63 -9.63
N ASP A 27 -0.31 6.55 -10.57
CA ASP A 27 0.79 6.45 -11.55
C ASP A 27 2.15 6.84 -10.93
N SER A 28 2.14 7.28 -9.67
CA SER A 28 3.29 7.73 -8.91
C SER A 28 3.39 7.00 -7.57
N LEU A 29 4.62 6.83 -7.09
CA LEU A 29 4.88 6.31 -5.76
C LEU A 29 4.17 7.14 -4.67
N LEU A 30 3.82 6.50 -3.57
CA LEU A 30 3.36 7.21 -2.39
C LEU A 30 4.51 8.01 -1.80
N GLU A 31 4.20 9.23 -1.36
CA GLU A 31 5.14 9.96 -0.52
C GLU A 31 5.36 9.16 0.77
N PRO A 32 6.60 9.12 1.29
CA PRO A 32 6.94 8.36 2.49
C PRO A 32 6.42 9.07 3.74
N THR A 33 5.09 9.10 3.88
CA THR A 33 4.45 9.57 5.10
C THR A 33 4.71 8.58 6.23
N PRO A 34 4.76 9.01 7.49
CA PRO A 34 5.02 8.12 8.62
C PRO A 34 4.11 6.88 8.63
N THR A 35 2.81 7.10 8.38
CA THR A 35 1.82 6.02 8.29
C THR A 35 2.10 5.04 7.16
N ALA A 36 2.53 5.50 5.98
CA ALA A 36 2.87 4.62 4.86
C ALA A 36 4.13 3.80 5.14
N VAL A 37 5.12 4.40 5.79
CA VAL A 37 6.37 3.73 6.19
C VAL A 37 6.10 2.64 7.21
N ASP A 38 5.30 2.93 8.25
CA ASP A 38 4.92 1.97 9.29
C ASP A 38 4.18 0.77 8.70
N MET A 39 3.27 1.02 7.74
CA MET A 39 2.50 -0.04 7.09
C MET A 39 3.37 -0.96 6.23
N ILE A 40 4.35 -0.41 5.51
CA ILE A 40 5.33 -1.21 4.75
C ILE A 40 6.24 -2.00 5.69
N ALA A 41 6.69 -1.41 6.80
CA ALA A 41 7.51 -2.10 7.80
C ALA A 41 6.77 -3.32 8.37
N GLU A 42 5.48 -3.20 8.65
CA GLU A 42 4.65 -4.32 9.09
C GLU A 42 4.46 -5.39 8.02
N LEU A 43 4.26 -5.00 6.76
CA LEU A 43 4.20 -5.96 5.65
C LEU A 43 5.51 -6.74 5.51
N HIS A 44 6.66 -6.05 5.58
CA HIS A 44 7.98 -6.70 5.57
C HIS A 44 8.14 -7.69 6.73
N ARG A 45 7.69 -7.32 7.94
CA ARG A 45 7.75 -8.21 9.11
C ARG A 45 6.92 -9.49 8.93
N VAL A 46 5.75 -9.40 8.31
CA VAL A 46 4.89 -10.56 8.03
C VAL A 46 5.49 -11.46 6.94
N LEU A 47 6.09 -10.88 5.90
CA LEU A 47 6.68 -11.63 4.78
C LEU A 47 8.01 -12.31 5.12
N GLN A 48 8.70 -11.83 6.16
CA GLN A 48 9.96 -12.41 6.65
C GLN A 48 9.75 -13.46 7.75
N ARG A 49 8.50 -13.84 8.05
CA ARG A 49 8.14 -15.01 8.85
C ARG A 49 7.77 -16.18 7.97
#